data_AF-A0AAN6N2M5-F1
#
_entry.id   AF-A0AAN6N2M5-F1
#
_cell.length_a   1.000
_cell.length_b   1.000
_cell.length_c   1.000
_cell.angle_alpha   90.00
_cell.angle_beta   90.00
_cell.angle_gamma   90.00
#
_symmetry.space_group_name_H-M   'P 1'
#
loop_
_entity.id
_entity.type
_entity.pdbx_description
1 polymer ?
#
loop_
_entity_poly.entity_id
_entity_poly.type
_entity_poly.pdbx_seq_one_letter_code
_entity_poly.pdbx_strand_id
1 'polypeptide(L)'
;MPPTEELRRDRETARLRRGLPPLPRPSLASRVAASLKKSPLGVLYNKMTHRRTVRILCLGDSLTAGYSQLGTVYHPYEDSMVKMLKKKFTDVDFDTVEDGVPGDRVRGGSFLGRMTEHWATDSYDWTIVLGGTNDLAWFHDSDALFAALKAVWEIPLSNGGNVLALTVPEIGQKGNSASLKRLTEAKNKLNDLIKGYKRENFHVLDFHAAMPFHALSKQEQREFWDDAIHLTAEGYDRMGEKIAEALIPIMEREEKERIEEEKKRIEKEKERIEKEKAEKNIGKERVSENNRGAKKRKRQFRDDDKDFSEEEGNPTAINQGYVVVRRQDLD
;
A
#
# COMPACT_ATOMS: atom_id res chain seq x y z
N MET A 1 2.36 -65.40 5.24
CA MET A 1 1.88 -64.01 5.44
C MET A 1 1.76 -63.36 4.07
N PRO A 2 0.61 -62.75 3.72
CA PRO A 2 0.48 -62.05 2.45
C PRO A 2 1.20 -60.69 2.56
N PRO A 3 1.71 -60.10 1.45
CA PRO A 3 2.27 -58.76 1.48
C PRO A 3 1.17 -57.74 1.78
N THR A 4 1.48 -56.80 2.65
CA THR A 4 0.60 -55.74 3.13
C THR A 4 0.16 -54.79 2.01
N GLU A 5 -1.06 -54.26 2.19
CA GLU A 5 -1.88 -53.46 1.28
C GLU A 5 -1.24 -52.11 0.85
N GLU A 6 -0.13 -51.74 1.46
CA GLU A 6 0.58 -50.47 1.25
C GLU A 6 1.45 -50.48 -0.03
N LEU A 7 2.00 -51.65 -0.40
CA LEU A 7 2.79 -51.81 -1.63
C LEU A 7 1.95 -51.87 -2.92
N ARG A 8 0.63 -51.97 -2.81
CA ARG A 8 -0.30 -51.92 -3.95
C ARG A 8 -0.69 -50.49 -4.34
N ARG A 9 -0.76 -49.55 -3.40
CA ARG A 9 -1.14 -48.14 -3.68
C ARG A 9 -0.04 -47.36 -4.42
N ASP A 10 1.24 -47.66 -4.15
CA ASP A 10 2.36 -46.96 -4.79
C ASP A 10 2.60 -47.35 -6.26
N ARG A 11 2.15 -48.55 -6.68
CA ARG A 11 2.23 -48.95 -8.09
C ARG A 11 1.09 -48.40 -8.94
N GLU A 12 -0.02 -47.98 -8.32
CA GLU A 12 -1.17 -47.41 -9.02
C GLU A 12 -1.02 -45.89 -9.24
N THR A 13 -0.42 -45.17 -8.27
CA THR A 13 -0.08 -43.74 -8.42
C THR A 13 1.07 -43.48 -9.38
N ALA A 14 2.00 -44.44 -9.56
CA ALA A 14 3.09 -44.34 -10.52
C ALA A 14 2.65 -44.58 -11.98
N ARG A 15 1.52 -45.25 -12.22
CA ARG A 15 1.00 -45.51 -13.58
C ARG A 15 0.14 -44.37 -14.15
N LEU A 16 -0.48 -43.54 -13.30
CA LEU A 16 -1.25 -42.37 -13.76
C LEU A 16 -0.39 -41.19 -14.25
N ARG A 17 0.92 -41.18 -13.99
CA ARG A 17 1.81 -40.07 -14.41
C ARG A 17 2.48 -40.25 -15.78
N ARG A 18 2.28 -41.38 -16.46
CA ARG A 18 2.96 -41.68 -17.75
C ARG A 18 2.15 -41.31 -19.01
N GLY A 19 1.00 -40.65 -18.87
CA GLY A 19 0.11 -40.29 -20.00
C GLY A 19 -0.28 -38.82 -20.11
N LEU A 20 0.23 -37.92 -19.25
CA LEU A 20 -0.08 -36.50 -19.35
C LEU A 20 0.74 -35.85 -20.48
N PRO A 21 0.11 -35.17 -21.44
CA PRO A 21 0.84 -34.42 -22.46
C PRO A 21 1.74 -33.38 -21.78
N PRO A 22 2.93 -33.10 -22.33
CA PRO A 22 3.80 -32.06 -21.79
C PRO A 22 3.03 -30.75 -21.72
N LEU A 23 3.08 -30.09 -20.55
CA LEU A 23 2.45 -28.79 -20.35
C LEU A 23 2.89 -27.84 -21.49
N PRO A 24 1.95 -27.08 -22.08
CA PRO A 24 2.28 -26.18 -23.17
C PRO A 24 3.39 -25.22 -22.71
N ARG A 25 4.43 -25.09 -23.55
CA ARG A 25 5.54 -24.17 -23.27
C ARG A 25 4.94 -22.78 -23.05
N PRO A 26 5.27 -22.10 -21.93
CA PRO A 26 4.74 -20.77 -21.67
C PRO A 26 5.08 -19.86 -22.85
N SER A 27 4.10 -19.06 -23.27
CA SER A 27 4.22 -18.14 -24.41
C SER A 27 5.43 -17.21 -24.22
N LEU A 28 5.97 -16.68 -25.33
CA LEU A 28 7.06 -15.71 -25.28
C LEU A 28 6.72 -14.53 -24.35
N ALA A 29 5.46 -14.06 -24.37
CA ALA A 29 4.94 -13.05 -23.44
C ALA A 29 5.00 -13.49 -21.97
N SER A 30 4.68 -14.74 -21.66
CA SER A 30 4.72 -15.30 -20.30
C SER A 30 6.17 -15.49 -19.80
N ARG A 31 7.10 -15.84 -20.70
CA ARG A 31 8.54 -15.94 -20.39
C ARG A 31 9.20 -14.57 -20.23
N VAL A 32 8.81 -13.59 -21.04
CA VAL A 32 9.26 -12.19 -20.92
C VAL A 32 8.74 -11.58 -19.62
N ALA A 33 7.46 -11.81 -19.26
CA ALA A 33 6.91 -11.40 -17.98
C ALA A 33 7.63 -12.06 -16.79
N ALA A 34 7.92 -13.36 -16.86
CA ALA A 34 8.67 -14.07 -15.81
C ALA A 34 10.14 -13.60 -15.69
N SER A 35 10.76 -13.18 -16.80
CA SER A 35 12.12 -12.60 -16.84
C SER A 35 12.16 -11.20 -16.25
N LEU A 36 11.14 -10.37 -16.52
CA LEU A 36 10.99 -9.04 -15.94
C LEU A 36 10.76 -9.09 -14.43
N LYS A 37 9.98 -10.06 -13.91
CA LYS A 37 9.70 -10.20 -12.47
C LYS A 37 10.95 -10.26 -11.57
N LYS A 38 12.12 -10.65 -12.09
CA LYS A 38 13.38 -10.78 -11.33
C LYS A 38 14.38 -9.65 -11.59
N SER A 39 14.12 -8.76 -12.54
CA SER A 39 14.98 -7.59 -12.76
C SER A 39 14.61 -6.48 -11.76
N PRO A 40 15.55 -5.60 -11.36
CA PRO A 40 15.24 -4.46 -10.50
C PRO A 40 14.06 -3.62 -11.03
N LEU A 41 14.04 -3.41 -12.35
CA LEU A 41 12.95 -2.71 -13.06
C LEU A 41 11.61 -3.42 -12.98
N GLY A 42 11.54 -4.74 -13.12
CA GLY A 42 10.25 -5.44 -13.01
C GLY A 42 9.80 -5.70 -11.57
N VAL A 43 10.70 -5.65 -10.59
CA VAL A 43 10.32 -5.57 -9.17
C VAL A 43 9.67 -4.22 -8.87
N LEU A 44 10.28 -3.11 -9.31
CA LEU A 44 9.70 -1.76 -9.18
C LEU A 44 8.34 -1.65 -9.90
N TYR A 45 8.23 -2.20 -11.12
CA TYR A 45 6.99 -2.19 -11.89
C TYR A 45 5.88 -3.05 -11.25
N ASN A 46 6.21 -4.20 -10.67
CA ASN A 46 5.24 -4.99 -9.90
C ASN A 46 4.77 -4.26 -8.63
N LYS A 47 5.67 -3.50 -7.99
CA LYS A 47 5.34 -2.68 -6.83
C LYS A 47 4.34 -1.57 -7.17
N MET A 48 4.36 -1.05 -8.39
CA MET A 48 3.35 -0.11 -8.90
C MET A 48 1.99 -0.75 -9.23
N THR A 49 1.91 -2.06 -9.44
CA THR A 49 0.70 -2.71 -9.97
C THR A 49 -0.03 -3.60 -8.96
N HIS A 50 0.49 -3.77 -7.75
CA HIS A 50 -0.23 -4.47 -6.68
C HIS A 50 -1.26 -3.54 -6.03
N ARG A 51 -2.46 -4.06 -5.75
CA ARG A 51 -3.42 -3.34 -4.92
C ARG A 51 -2.79 -3.04 -3.58
N ARG A 52 -2.81 -1.77 -3.20
CA ARG A 52 -2.29 -1.30 -1.92
C ARG A 52 -3.41 -1.42 -0.89
N THR A 53 -3.07 -1.91 0.29
CA THR A 53 -3.96 -1.82 1.45
C THR A 53 -3.62 -0.56 2.24
N VAL A 54 -4.64 0.21 2.61
CA VAL A 54 -4.53 1.32 3.56
C VAL A 54 -5.24 0.93 4.85
N ARG A 55 -4.51 0.96 5.97
CA ARG A 55 -5.04 0.63 7.30
C ARG A 55 -5.41 1.90 8.06
N ILE A 56 -6.64 1.96 8.58
CA ILE A 56 -7.18 3.12 9.30
C ILE A 56 -7.67 2.70 10.68
N LEU A 57 -7.16 3.36 11.72
CA LEU A 57 -7.69 3.25 13.08
C LEU A 57 -8.67 4.40 13.36
N CYS A 58 -9.89 4.08 13.77
CA CYS A 58 -10.90 5.03 14.23
C CYS A 58 -10.95 4.98 15.76
N LEU A 59 -10.31 5.92 16.45
CA LEU A 59 -10.27 5.96 17.93
C LEU A 59 -11.20 7.04 18.47
N GLY A 60 -12.08 6.69 19.41
CA GLY A 60 -12.83 7.69 20.14
C GLY A 60 -13.74 7.19 21.25
N ASP A 61 -14.86 7.88 21.40
CA ASP A 61 -15.90 7.63 22.41
C ASP A 61 -17.18 7.05 21.76
N SER A 62 -18.36 7.40 22.30
CA SER A 62 -19.65 6.96 21.78
C SER A 62 -19.90 7.40 20.34
N LEU A 63 -19.36 8.55 19.92
CA LEU A 63 -19.50 9.05 18.55
C LEU A 63 -18.68 8.24 17.53
N THR A 64 -17.58 7.63 17.97
CA THR A 64 -16.82 6.70 17.12
C THR A 64 -17.50 5.35 17.03
N ALA A 65 -18.03 4.85 18.15
CA ALA A 65 -18.78 3.60 18.21
C ALA A 65 -20.07 3.61 17.38
N GLY A 66 -20.56 4.80 17.01
CA GLY A 66 -21.86 4.92 16.34
C GLY A 66 -23.04 4.77 17.30
N TYR A 67 -22.86 5.09 18.58
CA TYR A 67 -23.88 4.93 19.61
C TYR A 67 -25.14 5.73 19.25
N SER A 68 -26.29 5.05 19.21
CA SER A 68 -27.59 5.64 18.91
C SER A 68 -28.71 4.92 19.67
N GLN A 69 -29.87 5.57 19.78
CA GLN A 69 -31.08 5.07 20.44
C GLN A 69 -30.81 4.55 21.84
N LEU A 70 -30.14 5.36 22.67
CA LEU A 70 -29.74 4.99 24.04
C LEU A 70 -28.90 3.70 24.10
N GLY A 71 -28.09 3.43 23.08
CA GLY A 71 -27.18 2.30 23.03
C GLY A 71 -27.82 0.99 22.59
N THR A 72 -29.05 1.04 22.07
CA THR A 72 -29.69 -0.12 21.43
C THR A 72 -29.24 -0.32 19.99
N VAL A 73 -28.62 0.69 19.38
CA VAL A 73 -28.08 0.67 18.02
C VAL A 73 -26.65 1.20 18.03
N TYR A 74 -25.78 0.55 17.26
CA TYR A 74 -24.44 1.00 16.94
C TYR A 74 -24.29 1.06 15.42
N HIS A 75 -23.99 2.25 14.90
CA HIS A 75 -23.82 2.52 13.47
C HIS A 75 -22.53 3.33 13.28
N PRO A 76 -21.35 2.69 13.37
CA PRO A 76 -20.08 3.40 13.32
C PRO A 76 -19.91 4.09 11.95
N TYR A 77 -19.37 5.30 11.97
CA TYR A 77 -19.24 6.11 10.74
C TYR A 77 -18.29 5.48 9.70
N GLU A 78 -17.44 4.53 10.11
CA GLU A 78 -16.39 3.99 9.25
C GLU A 78 -16.94 3.23 8.04
N ASP A 79 -18.13 2.62 8.15
CA ASP A 79 -18.77 1.91 7.05
C ASP A 79 -19.05 2.85 5.86
N SER A 80 -19.67 4.00 6.14
CA SER A 80 -19.97 5.02 5.13
C SER A 80 -18.69 5.66 4.58
N MET A 81 -17.72 5.95 5.47
CA MET A 81 -16.41 6.48 5.09
C MET A 81 -15.71 5.54 4.10
N VAL A 82 -15.59 4.25 4.42
CA VAL A 82 -14.94 3.24 3.60
C VAL A 82 -15.65 3.06 2.27
N LYS A 83 -16.99 3.08 2.25
CA LYS A 83 -17.78 3.03 1.01
C LYS A 83 -17.43 4.18 0.08
N MET A 84 -17.30 5.40 0.61
CA MET A 84 -16.93 6.58 -0.18
C MET A 84 -15.48 6.52 -0.66
N LEU A 85 -14.55 6.10 0.21
CA LEU A 85 -13.14 5.92 -0.14
C LEU A 85 -12.95 4.86 -1.24
N LYS A 86 -13.59 3.69 -1.14
CA LYS A 86 -13.55 2.63 -2.16
C LYS A 86 -14.12 3.06 -3.51
N LYS A 87 -15.14 3.92 -3.51
CA LYS A 87 -15.67 4.52 -4.74
C LYS A 87 -14.65 5.43 -5.42
N LYS A 88 -13.83 6.12 -4.64
CA LYS A 88 -12.82 7.06 -5.13
C LYS A 88 -11.50 6.38 -5.54
N PHE A 89 -11.05 5.41 -4.75
CA PHE A 89 -9.77 4.71 -4.91
C PHE A 89 -10.03 3.23 -5.21
N THR A 90 -10.28 2.90 -6.48
CA THR A 90 -10.74 1.56 -6.90
C THR A 90 -9.64 0.50 -6.91
N ASP A 91 -8.38 0.92 -6.85
CA ASP A 91 -7.15 0.12 -6.79
C ASP A 91 -6.58 0.00 -5.37
N VAL A 92 -7.31 0.51 -4.38
CA VAL A 92 -6.90 0.52 -2.97
C VAL A 92 -7.89 -0.31 -2.16
N ASP A 93 -7.37 -1.23 -1.38
CA ASP A 93 -8.13 -1.94 -0.37
C ASP A 93 -8.03 -1.16 0.95
N PHE A 94 -9.14 -1.02 1.66
CA PHE A 94 -9.18 -0.32 2.95
C PHE A 94 -9.51 -1.32 4.05
N ASP A 95 -8.65 -1.35 5.07
CA ASP A 95 -8.78 -2.14 6.29
C ASP A 95 -8.98 -1.18 7.46
N THR A 96 -10.08 -1.30 8.18
CA THR A 96 -10.45 -0.35 9.24
C THR A 96 -10.62 -1.07 10.57
N VAL A 97 -10.24 -0.37 11.63
CA VAL A 97 -10.45 -0.81 13.02
C VAL A 97 -11.20 0.29 13.75
N GLU A 98 -12.41 -0.03 14.18
CA GLU A 98 -13.23 0.81 15.04
C GLU A 98 -12.89 0.56 16.50
N ASP A 99 -12.56 1.61 17.24
CA ASP A 99 -12.28 1.58 18.69
C ASP A 99 -12.89 2.81 19.41
N GLY A 100 -14.21 2.83 19.40
CA GLY A 100 -15.07 3.75 20.13
C GLY A 100 -15.57 3.13 21.43
N VAL A 101 -15.35 3.84 22.53
CA VAL A 101 -15.81 3.39 23.86
C VAL A 101 -16.82 4.40 24.41
N PRO A 102 -18.13 4.08 24.46
CA PRO A 102 -19.14 4.99 24.96
C PRO A 102 -18.83 5.53 26.37
N GLY A 103 -18.94 6.85 26.53
CA GLY A 103 -18.66 7.54 27.79
C GLY A 103 -17.17 7.71 28.13
N ASP A 104 -16.26 7.17 27.31
CA ASP A 104 -14.82 7.31 27.54
C ASP A 104 -14.37 8.77 27.39
N ARG A 105 -13.26 9.08 28.04
CA ARG A 105 -12.67 10.42 28.12
C ARG A 105 -11.22 10.38 27.68
N VAL A 106 -10.76 11.47 27.09
CA VAL A 106 -9.34 11.60 26.73
C VAL A 106 -8.51 11.73 28.00
N ARG A 107 -8.94 12.57 28.95
CA ARG A 107 -8.27 12.80 30.22
C ARG A 107 -8.88 11.90 31.29
N GLY A 108 -8.06 11.03 31.88
CA GLY A 108 -8.49 10.12 32.94
C GLY A 108 -9.48 9.06 32.47
N GLY A 109 -9.56 8.83 31.16
CA GLY A 109 -10.17 7.65 30.54
C GLY A 109 -9.10 6.79 29.86
N SER A 110 -9.52 6.00 28.87
CA SER A 110 -8.70 4.92 28.31
C SER A 110 -8.02 5.24 26.98
N PHE A 111 -8.29 6.39 26.35
CA PHE A 111 -7.76 6.80 25.04
C PHE A 111 -6.26 6.55 24.87
N LEU A 112 -5.44 7.02 25.82
CA LEU A 112 -3.98 6.89 25.72
C LEU A 112 -3.54 5.43 25.78
N GLY A 113 -4.15 4.62 26.66
CA GLY A 113 -3.82 3.21 26.80
C GLY A 113 -4.19 2.42 25.55
N ARG A 114 -5.42 2.63 25.03
CA ARG A 114 -5.90 1.99 23.81
C ARG A 114 -5.06 2.36 22.59
N MET A 115 -4.76 3.66 22.42
CA MET A 115 -3.86 4.10 21.35
C MET A 115 -2.48 3.44 21.45
N THR A 116 -1.94 3.33 22.66
CA THR A 116 -0.65 2.66 22.89
C THR A 116 -0.71 1.18 22.52
N GLU A 117 -1.79 0.48 22.85
CA GLU A 117 -1.98 -0.93 22.57
C GLU A 117 -2.05 -1.21 21.06
N HIS A 118 -2.91 -0.49 20.34
CA HIS A 118 -3.04 -0.63 18.87
C HIS A 118 -1.71 -0.41 18.17
N TRP A 119 -0.96 0.64 18.52
CA TRP A 119 0.32 0.95 17.89
C TRP A 119 1.50 0.13 18.41
N ALA A 120 1.31 -0.71 19.43
CA ALA A 120 2.29 -1.69 19.87
C ALA A 120 2.17 -3.02 19.08
N THR A 121 0.96 -3.38 18.65
CA THR A 121 0.69 -4.64 17.95
C THR A 121 0.64 -4.48 16.43
N ASP A 122 0.18 -3.32 15.98
CA ASP A 122 -0.18 -3.05 14.60
C ASP A 122 0.48 -1.78 14.06
N SER A 123 0.45 -1.64 12.75
CA SER A 123 0.79 -0.41 12.04
C SER A 123 -0.43 0.09 11.27
N TYR A 124 -0.67 1.40 11.31
CA TYR A 124 -1.74 2.06 10.57
C TYR A 124 -1.15 3.16 9.68
N ASP A 125 -1.78 3.41 8.54
CA ASP A 125 -1.44 4.56 7.69
C ASP A 125 -2.13 5.83 8.19
N TRP A 126 -3.34 5.66 8.73
CA TRP A 126 -4.18 6.74 9.25
C TRP A 126 -4.76 6.40 10.62
N THR A 127 -4.83 7.41 11.48
CA THR A 127 -5.55 7.35 12.75
C THR A 127 -6.48 8.55 12.85
N ILE A 128 -7.78 8.27 12.89
CA ILE A 128 -8.84 9.26 13.05
C ILE A 128 -9.17 9.33 14.53
N VAL A 129 -9.11 10.53 15.11
CA VAL A 129 -9.33 10.72 16.55
C VAL A 129 -10.43 11.74 16.79
N LEU A 130 -11.48 11.29 17.50
CA LEU A 130 -12.53 12.14 18.04
C LEU A 130 -12.67 11.90 19.54
N GLY A 131 -12.49 12.94 20.34
CA GLY A 131 -12.66 12.87 21.78
C GLY A 131 -12.75 14.25 22.41
N GLY A 132 -13.29 14.31 23.62
CA GLY A 132 -13.45 15.55 24.39
C GLY A 132 -14.90 15.90 24.72
N THR A 133 -15.89 15.29 24.06
CA THR A 133 -17.32 15.50 24.36
C THR A 133 -17.64 15.15 25.81
N ASN A 134 -17.25 13.94 26.24
CA ASN A 134 -17.44 13.49 27.63
C ASN A 134 -16.56 14.28 28.60
N ASP A 135 -15.31 14.59 28.26
CA ASP A 135 -14.42 15.38 29.10
C ASP A 135 -15.05 16.73 29.47
N LEU A 136 -15.57 17.44 28.47
CA LEU A 136 -16.18 18.76 28.63
C LEU A 136 -17.49 18.73 29.43
N ALA A 137 -18.21 17.61 29.41
CA ALA A 137 -19.40 17.41 30.24
C ALA A 137 -19.08 17.37 31.74
N TRP A 138 -17.87 16.90 32.12
CA TRP A 138 -17.46 16.76 33.52
C TRP A 138 -16.48 17.84 34.00
N PHE A 139 -15.63 18.38 33.11
CA PHE A 139 -14.58 19.35 33.44
C PHE A 139 -14.34 20.35 32.29
N HIS A 140 -14.18 21.64 32.59
CA HIS A 140 -14.07 22.71 31.58
C HIS A 140 -12.63 23.19 31.30
N ASP A 141 -11.62 22.36 31.54
CA ASP A 141 -10.21 22.70 31.36
C ASP A 141 -9.70 22.34 29.95
N SER A 142 -9.92 23.25 29.00
CA SER A 142 -9.57 23.07 27.59
C SER A 142 -8.07 22.86 27.35
N ASP A 143 -7.20 23.51 28.14
CA ASP A 143 -5.74 23.42 27.93
C ASP A 143 -5.22 22.05 28.37
N ALA A 144 -5.66 21.55 29.52
CA ALA A 144 -5.30 20.22 29.99
C ALA A 144 -5.87 19.12 29.08
N LEU A 145 -7.11 19.30 28.59
CA LEU A 145 -7.71 18.38 27.63
C LEU A 145 -6.96 18.37 26.29
N PHE A 146 -6.58 19.55 25.78
CA PHE A 146 -5.75 19.65 24.58
C PHE A 146 -4.37 19.00 24.76
N ALA A 147 -3.74 19.16 25.94
CA ALA A 147 -2.48 18.49 26.24
C ALA A 147 -2.63 16.95 26.26
N ALA A 148 -3.75 16.43 26.77
CA ALA A 148 -4.04 15.00 26.75
C ALA A 148 -4.28 14.48 25.33
N LEU A 149 -5.05 15.21 24.50
CA LEU A 149 -5.26 14.89 23.09
C LEU A 149 -3.93 14.84 22.32
N LYS A 150 -3.03 15.81 22.53
CA LYS A 150 -1.70 15.79 21.94
C LYS A 150 -0.90 14.54 22.31
N ALA A 151 -0.96 14.10 23.56
CA ALA A 151 -0.28 12.87 23.98
C ALA A 151 -0.81 11.63 23.24
N VAL A 152 -2.13 11.59 22.99
CA VAL A 152 -2.76 10.53 22.19
C VAL A 152 -2.31 10.59 20.73
N TRP A 153 -2.33 11.77 20.10
CA TRP A 153 -1.89 11.93 18.71
C TRP A 153 -0.39 11.68 18.53
N GLU A 154 0.41 11.89 19.57
CA GLU A 154 1.86 11.72 19.51
C GLU A 154 2.26 10.30 19.13
N ILE A 155 1.49 9.29 19.58
CA ILE A 155 1.77 7.88 19.34
C ILE A 155 1.78 7.53 17.84
N PRO A 156 0.68 7.71 17.06
CA PRO A 156 0.68 7.42 15.63
C PRO A 156 1.72 8.26 14.87
N LEU A 157 1.82 9.55 15.20
CA LEU A 157 2.70 10.48 14.48
C LEU A 157 4.18 10.17 14.72
N SER A 158 4.58 9.72 15.91
CA SER A 158 5.95 9.25 16.19
C SER A 158 6.29 7.92 15.51
N ASN A 159 5.29 7.13 15.14
CA ASN A 159 5.44 5.89 14.38
C ASN A 159 5.30 6.09 12.86
N GLY A 160 5.25 7.34 12.39
CA GLY A 160 5.16 7.68 10.97
C GLY A 160 3.76 7.60 10.36
N GLY A 161 2.74 7.38 11.18
CA GLY A 161 1.34 7.42 10.76
C GLY A 161 0.80 8.84 10.59
N ASN A 162 -0.32 8.95 9.87
CA ASN A 162 -1.07 10.20 9.77
C ASN A 162 -2.16 10.26 10.82
N VAL A 163 -2.44 11.47 11.32
CA VAL A 163 -3.57 11.72 12.22
C VAL A 163 -4.56 12.66 11.54
N LEU A 164 -5.84 12.28 11.56
CA LEU A 164 -6.94 13.19 11.30
C LEU A 164 -7.67 13.46 12.63
N ALA A 165 -7.42 14.61 13.24
CA ALA A 165 -8.11 15.04 14.44
C ALA A 165 -9.44 15.73 14.11
N LEU A 166 -10.50 15.34 14.79
CA LEU A 166 -11.83 15.94 14.64
C LEU A 166 -12.08 16.93 15.78
N THR A 167 -12.60 18.11 15.46
CA THR A 167 -13.07 19.05 16.49
C THR A 167 -14.32 18.52 17.20
N VAL A 168 -14.52 18.90 18.45
CA VAL A 168 -15.68 18.46 19.24
C VAL A 168 -16.95 19.08 18.64
N PRO A 169 -18.00 18.27 18.33
CA PRO A 169 -19.20 18.75 17.66
C PRO A 169 -20.02 19.71 18.53
N GLU A 170 -21.08 20.28 17.95
CA GLU A 170 -22.09 20.99 18.74
C GLU A 170 -22.79 20.07 19.75
N ILE A 171 -23.31 20.68 20.82
CA ILE A 171 -24.20 20.01 21.76
C ILE A 171 -25.57 20.65 21.55
N GLY A 172 -26.55 19.86 21.12
CA GLY A 172 -27.88 20.31 20.73
C GLY A 172 -28.76 20.84 21.86
N GLN A 173 -28.21 20.97 23.08
CA GLN A 173 -28.91 21.52 24.22
C GLN A 173 -29.15 23.03 24.03
N LYS A 174 -30.40 23.45 24.14
CA LYS A 174 -30.80 24.87 24.09
C LYS A 174 -30.91 25.42 25.50
N GLY A 175 -30.40 26.64 25.72
CA GLY A 175 -30.52 27.32 27.00
C GLY A 175 -29.56 28.49 27.14
N ASN A 176 -29.63 29.18 28.27
CA ASN A 176 -28.78 30.33 28.59
C ASN A 176 -28.15 30.20 29.99
N SER A 177 -28.04 28.97 30.51
CA SER A 177 -27.44 28.73 31.83
C SER A 177 -25.96 29.09 31.82
N ALA A 178 -25.43 29.52 32.97
CA ALA A 178 -24.00 29.80 33.11
C ALA A 178 -23.14 28.57 32.79
N SER A 179 -23.61 27.38 33.15
CA SER A 179 -22.94 26.12 32.84
C SER A 179 -22.86 25.86 31.33
N LEU A 180 -23.94 26.10 30.58
CA LEU A 180 -23.93 25.90 29.12
C LEU A 180 -23.03 26.92 28.40
N LYS A 181 -22.94 28.15 28.91
CA LYS A 181 -21.98 29.15 28.40
C LYS A 181 -20.55 28.70 28.62
N ARG A 182 -20.21 28.28 29.85
CA ARG A 182 -18.87 27.75 30.18
C ARG A 182 -18.49 26.54 29.33
N LEU A 183 -19.43 25.62 29.14
CA LEU A 183 -19.26 24.47 28.25
C LEU A 183 -18.97 24.90 26.81
N THR A 184 -19.75 25.85 26.29
CA THR A 184 -19.58 26.39 24.93
C THR A 184 -18.24 27.10 24.77
N GLU A 185 -17.86 27.95 25.72
CA GLU A 185 -16.57 28.66 25.73
C GLU A 185 -15.40 27.68 25.80
N ALA A 186 -15.46 26.68 26.69
CA ALA A 186 -14.44 25.66 26.83
C ALA A 186 -14.29 24.81 25.56
N LYS A 187 -15.41 24.41 24.95
CA LYS A 187 -15.43 23.70 23.66
C LYS A 187 -14.83 24.55 22.55
N ASN A 188 -15.24 25.81 22.41
CA ASN A 188 -14.74 26.69 21.35
C ASN A 188 -13.23 26.91 21.51
N LYS A 189 -12.77 27.17 22.73
CA LYS A 189 -11.33 27.25 23.03
C LYS A 189 -10.59 25.97 22.66
N LEU A 190 -11.12 24.80 23.03
CA LEU A 190 -10.51 23.52 22.67
C LEU A 190 -10.45 23.33 21.16
N ASN A 191 -11.53 23.59 20.44
CA ASN A 191 -11.60 23.45 18.99
C ASN A 191 -10.62 24.41 18.30
N ASP A 192 -10.44 25.63 18.80
CA ASP A 192 -9.45 26.57 18.29
C ASP A 192 -8.02 26.08 18.53
N LEU A 193 -7.73 25.47 19.69
CA LEU A 193 -6.44 24.81 19.94
C LEU A 193 -6.18 23.64 18.98
N ILE A 194 -7.18 22.78 18.75
CA ILE A 194 -7.09 21.66 17.80
C ILE A 194 -6.78 22.18 16.39
N LYS A 195 -7.55 23.15 15.89
CA LYS A 195 -7.37 23.74 14.54
C LYS A 195 -6.03 24.47 14.40
N GLY A 196 -5.56 25.10 15.48
CA GLY A 196 -4.30 25.83 15.53
C GLY A 196 -3.07 24.93 15.61
N TYR A 197 -3.21 23.66 16.00
CA TYR A 197 -2.09 22.74 16.12
C TYR A 197 -1.52 22.38 14.74
N LYS A 198 -0.19 22.45 14.63
CA LYS A 198 0.56 22.10 13.42
C LYS A 198 1.69 21.15 13.78
N ARG A 199 1.76 20.07 13.03
CA ARG A 199 2.81 19.04 13.07
C ARG A 199 2.80 18.33 11.73
N GLU A 200 3.93 17.78 11.31
CA GLU A 200 4.00 16.86 10.17
C GLU A 200 3.02 15.68 10.37
N ASN A 201 2.35 15.26 9.29
CA ASN A 201 1.35 14.19 9.24
C ASN A 201 0.11 14.41 10.14
N PHE A 202 -0.05 15.61 10.72
CA PHE A 202 -1.23 15.99 11.48
C PHE A 202 -2.20 16.83 10.66
N HIS A 203 -3.42 16.35 10.54
CA HIS A 203 -4.51 16.95 9.80
C HIS A 203 -5.70 17.19 10.72
N VAL A 204 -6.53 18.18 10.37
CA VAL A 204 -7.71 18.55 11.15
C VAL A 204 -8.93 18.60 10.25
N LEU A 205 -10.00 17.96 10.69
CA LEU A 205 -11.35 18.20 10.20
C LEU A 205 -12.10 19.05 11.23
N ASP A 206 -12.58 20.22 10.82
CA ASP A 206 -13.50 21.01 11.66
C ASP A 206 -14.89 20.37 11.67
N PHE A 207 -15.00 19.24 12.36
CA PHE A 207 -16.20 18.42 12.46
C PHE A 207 -17.37 19.19 13.09
N HIS A 208 -17.08 20.07 14.04
CA HIS A 208 -18.03 21.05 14.58
C HIS A 208 -18.77 21.82 13.47
N ALA A 209 -18.04 22.34 12.49
CA ALA A 209 -18.63 23.07 11.36
C ALA A 209 -19.24 22.14 10.31
N ALA A 210 -18.66 20.93 10.14
CA ALA A 210 -19.12 19.95 9.14
C ALA A 210 -20.47 19.31 9.50
N MET A 211 -20.76 19.20 10.80
CA MET A 211 -22.01 18.66 11.36
C MET A 211 -22.64 19.67 12.33
N PRO A 212 -23.22 20.78 11.83
CA PRO A 212 -23.88 21.75 12.69
C PRO A 212 -25.19 21.17 13.23
N PHE A 213 -25.56 21.47 14.47
CA PHE A 213 -26.89 21.17 15.01
C PHE A 213 -27.78 22.42 14.95
N HIS A 214 -27.28 23.56 15.42
CA HIS A 214 -28.07 24.77 15.61
C HIS A 214 -28.45 25.45 14.28
N ALA A 215 -27.66 25.24 13.23
CA ALA A 215 -27.94 25.78 11.89
C ALA A 215 -28.93 24.92 11.08
N LEU A 216 -29.20 23.67 11.51
CA LEU A 216 -30.11 22.77 10.81
C LEU A 216 -31.58 23.11 11.07
N SER A 217 -32.43 22.79 10.10
CA SER A 217 -33.88 22.81 10.30
C SER A 217 -34.33 21.76 11.32
N LYS A 218 -35.57 21.88 11.81
CA LYS A 218 -36.14 20.89 12.75
C LYS A 218 -36.36 19.51 12.15
N GLN A 219 -36.44 19.41 10.84
CA GLN A 219 -36.52 18.12 10.14
C GLN A 219 -35.13 17.49 10.09
N GLU A 220 -34.13 18.23 9.61
CA GLU A 220 -32.74 17.75 9.53
C GLU A 220 -32.16 17.43 10.91
N GLN A 221 -32.52 18.18 11.96
CA GLN A 221 -32.14 17.83 13.33
C GLN A 221 -32.64 16.44 13.70
N ARG A 222 -33.89 16.07 13.38
CA ARG A 222 -34.41 14.72 13.68
C ARG A 222 -33.86 13.65 12.76
N GLU A 223 -33.49 14.02 11.54
CA GLU A 223 -32.93 13.12 10.56
C GLU A 223 -31.51 12.71 10.91
N PHE A 224 -30.68 13.64 11.40
CA PHE A 224 -29.25 13.39 11.63
C PHE A 224 -28.86 13.28 13.12
N TRP A 225 -29.67 13.80 14.04
CA TRP A 225 -29.36 13.79 15.47
C TRP A 225 -30.41 13.00 16.24
N ASP A 226 -29.95 11.98 16.94
CA ASP A 226 -30.79 11.12 17.78
C ASP A 226 -31.12 11.82 19.10
N ASP A 227 -30.11 12.45 19.70
CA ASP A 227 -30.27 13.30 20.88
C ASP A 227 -29.46 14.60 20.77
N ALA A 228 -29.13 15.23 21.91
CA ALA A 228 -28.35 16.47 21.91
C ALA A 228 -26.83 16.27 21.70
N ILE A 229 -26.36 15.03 21.55
CA ILE A 229 -24.95 14.64 21.47
C ILE A 229 -24.76 13.64 20.33
N HIS A 230 -25.57 12.59 20.29
CA HIS A 230 -25.45 11.44 19.40
C HIS A 230 -26.23 11.61 18.11
N LEU A 231 -25.76 10.88 17.10
CA LEU A 231 -26.32 10.90 15.76
C LEU A 231 -27.28 9.73 15.54
N THR A 232 -28.17 9.88 14.56
CA THR A 232 -28.92 8.76 13.98
C THR A 232 -28.01 7.94 13.07
N ALA A 233 -28.50 6.82 12.53
CA ALA A 233 -27.77 6.06 11.50
C ALA A 233 -27.43 6.95 10.29
N GLU A 234 -28.39 7.73 9.80
CA GLU A 234 -28.20 8.70 8.71
C GLU A 234 -27.19 9.80 9.09
N GLY A 235 -27.17 10.22 10.36
CA GLY A 235 -26.20 11.16 10.87
C GLY A 235 -24.78 10.61 10.88
N TYR A 236 -24.61 9.35 11.30
CA TYR A 236 -23.30 8.68 11.25
C TYR A 236 -22.85 8.37 9.82
N ASP A 237 -23.78 8.05 8.91
CA ASP A 237 -23.47 7.94 7.48
C ASP A 237 -22.92 9.28 6.95
N ARG A 238 -23.57 10.39 7.29
CA ARG A 238 -23.13 11.74 6.93
C ARG A 238 -21.80 12.11 7.58
N MET A 239 -21.55 11.69 8.82
CA MET A 239 -20.25 11.85 9.48
C MET A 239 -19.15 11.13 8.70
N GLY A 240 -19.38 9.88 8.31
CA GLY A 240 -18.43 9.09 7.52
C GLY A 240 -18.12 9.72 6.17
N GLU A 241 -19.14 10.26 5.48
CA GLU A 241 -18.98 11.01 4.23
C GLU A 241 -18.11 12.26 4.43
N LYS A 242 -18.36 13.06 5.48
CA LYS A 242 -17.56 14.27 5.77
C LYS A 242 -16.10 13.95 6.09
N ILE A 243 -15.86 12.84 6.79
CA ILE A 243 -14.50 12.36 7.06
C ILE A 243 -13.82 11.91 5.77
N ALA A 244 -14.51 11.16 4.90
CA ALA A 244 -13.97 10.77 3.61
C ALA A 244 -13.69 11.98 2.70
N GLU A 245 -14.58 12.97 2.65
CA GLU A 245 -14.36 14.24 1.93
C GLU A 245 -13.08 14.95 2.39
N ALA A 246 -12.75 14.88 3.68
CA ALA A 246 -11.52 15.45 4.23
C ALA A 246 -10.27 14.63 3.88
N LEU A 247 -10.36 13.29 3.92
CA LEU A 247 -9.25 12.38 3.63
C LEU A 247 -8.88 12.34 2.14
N ILE A 248 -9.86 12.27 1.25
CA ILE A 248 -9.66 12.11 -0.20
C ILE A 248 -8.60 13.06 -0.77
N PRO A 249 -8.69 14.40 -0.61
CA PRO A 249 -7.71 15.31 -1.21
C PRO A 249 -6.31 15.15 -0.62
N ILE A 250 -6.19 14.70 0.63
CA ILE A 250 -4.90 14.44 1.27
C ILE A 250 -4.27 13.19 0.65
N MET A 251 -5.03 12.09 0.60
CA MET A 251 -4.57 10.82 0.04
C MET A 251 -4.26 10.93 -1.46
N GLU A 252 -5.03 11.71 -2.22
CA GLU A 252 -4.74 11.97 -3.63
C GLU A 252 -3.42 12.71 -3.84
N ARG A 253 -3.07 13.64 -2.94
CA ARG A 253 -1.80 14.36 -3.00
C ARG A 253 -0.64 13.42 -2.69
N GLU A 254 -0.74 12.65 -1.61
CA GLU A 254 0.26 11.66 -1.21
C GLU A 254 0.47 10.59 -2.28
N GLU A 255 -0.61 10.15 -2.92
CA GLU A 255 -0.56 9.21 -4.04
C GLU A 255 0.25 9.76 -5.21
N LYS A 256 -0.03 11.01 -5.61
CA LYS A 256 0.66 11.67 -6.72
C LYS A 256 2.14 11.85 -6.41
N GLU A 257 2.47 12.30 -5.20
CA GLU A 257 3.84 12.48 -4.74
C GLU A 257 4.59 11.14 -4.75
N ARG A 258 3.98 10.08 -4.22
CA ARG A 258 4.57 8.73 -4.23
C ARG A 258 4.80 8.19 -5.63
N ILE A 259 3.83 8.34 -6.54
CA ILE A 259 3.97 7.92 -7.94
C ILE A 259 5.13 8.67 -8.62
N GLU A 260 5.24 9.96 -8.37
CA GLU A 260 6.29 10.80 -8.96
C GLU A 260 7.68 10.43 -8.42
N GLU A 261 7.81 10.19 -7.12
CA GLU A 261 9.04 9.69 -6.52
C GLU A 261 9.45 8.32 -7.07
N GLU A 262 8.50 7.40 -7.22
CA GLU A 262 8.78 6.07 -7.75
C GLU A 262 9.17 6.12 -9.23
N LYS A 263 8.55 6.99 -10.04
CA LYS A 263 8.98 7.26 -11.42
C LYS A 263 10.42 7.75 -11.48
N LYS A 264 10.80 8.69 -10.61
CA LYS A 264 12.18 9.20 -10.52
C LYS A 264 13.18 8.10 -10.14
N ARG A 265 12.79 7.20 -9.23
CA ARG A 265 13.61 6.03 -8.85
C ARG A 265 13.79 5.06 -10.02
N ILE A 266 12.72 4.77 -10.74
CA ILE A 266 12.75 3.92 -11.95
C ILE A 266 13.67 4.53 -13.00
N GLU A 267 13.59 5.84 -13.24
CA GLU A 267 14.42 6.50 -14.26
C GLU A 267 15.91 6.45 -13.89
N LYS A 268 16.25 6.78 -12.64
CA LYS A 268 17.63 6.63 -12.13
C LYS A 268 18.16 5.20 -12.27
N GLU A 269 17.30 4.21 -12.03
CA GLU A 269 17.68 2.80 -12.17
C GLU A 269 17.91 2.40 -13.64
N LYS A 270 17.12 2.93 -14.58
CA LYS A 270 17.36 2.72 -16.02
C LYS A 270 18.70 3.31 -16.43
N GLU A 271 18.99 4.55 -16.05
CA GLU A 271 20.26 5.22 -16.35
C GLU A 271 21.45 4.42 -15.81
N ARG A 272 21.35 3.88 -14.58
CA ARG A 272 22.36 3.00 -13.99
C ARG A 272 22.59 1.74 -14.83
N ILE A 273 21.52 1.06 -15.22
CA ILE A 273 21.59 -0.17 -16.04
C ILE A 273 22.18 0.12 -17.42
N GLU A 274 21.86 1.25 -18.04
CA GLU A 274 22.41 1.66 -19.33
C GLU A 274 23.92 1.92 -19.23
N LYS A 275 24.35 2.64 -18.19
CA LYS A 275 25.77 2.90 -17.93
C LYS A 275 26.56 1.59 -17.73
N GLU A 276 26.05 0.66 -16.92
CA GLU A 276 26.69 -0.64 -16.72
C GLU A 276 26.79 -1.47 -18.01
N LYS A 277 25.78 -1.40 -18.89
CA LYS A 277 25.82 -2.06 -20.19
C LYS A 277 26.87 -1.44 -21.12
N ALA A 278 26.97 -0.10 -21.14
CA ALA A 278 27.97 0.60 -21.93
C ALA A 278 29.40 0.24 -21.48
N GLU A 279 29.67 0.22 -20.17
CA GLU A 279 30.97 -0.16 -19.61
C GLU A 279 31.35 -1.62 -19.92
N LYS A 280 30.39 -2.55 -19.83
CA LYS A 280 30.60 -3.97 -20.21
C LYS A 280 30.86 -4.15 -21.70
N ASN A 281 30.23 -3.35 -22.55
CA ASN A 281 30.48 -3.37 -24.00
C ASN A 281 31.89 -2.84 -24.34
N ILE A 282 32.32 -1.74 -23.70
CA ILE A 282 33.69 -1.22 -23.83
C ILE A 282 34.73 -2.26 -23.37
N GLY A 283 34.46 -2.96 -22.27
CA GLY A 283 35.32 -4.05 -21.79
C GLY A 283 35.43 -5.21 -22.78
N LYS A 284 34.33 -5.60 -23.44
CA LYS A 284 34.33 -6.64 -24.48
C LYS A 284 35.05 -6.20 -25.74
N GLU A 285 34.90 -4.95 -26.17
CA GLU A 285 35.62 -4.40 -27.32
C GLU A 285 37.13 -4.37 -27.08
N ARG A 286 37.59 -3.91 -25.91
CA ARG A 286 39.02 -3.91 -25.53
C ARG A 286 39.62 -5.32 -25.45
N VAL A 287 38.87 -6.31 -24.96
CA VAL A 287 39.32 -7.72 -24.97
C VAL A 287 39.38 -8.28 -26.40
N SER A 288 38.45 -7.88 -27.27
CA SER A 288 38.46 -8.27 -28.68
C SER A 288 39.62 -7.64 -29.47
N GLU A 289 39.98 -6.39 -29.18
CA GLU A 289 41.13 -5.70 -29.78
C GLU A 289 42.46 -6.29 -29.29
N ASN A 290 42.59 -6.60 -27.99
CA ASN A 290 43.77 -7.30 -27.48
C ASN A 290 43.93 -8.72 -28.05
N ASN A 291 42.82 -9.42 -28.36
CA ASN A 291 42.87 -10.71 -29.06
C ASN A 291 43.16 -10.59 -30.56
N ARG A 292 42.96 -9.42 -31.19
CA ARG A 292 43.40 -9.15 -32.57
C ARG A 292 44.91 -8.88 -32.67
N GLY A 293 45.54 -8.45 -31.58
CA GLY A 293 47.01 -8.34 -31.46
C GLY A 293 47.74 -9.68 -31.33
N ALA A 294 47.05 -10.71 -30.83
CA ALA A 294 47.55 -12.08 -30.82
C ALA A 294 47.18 -12.81 -32.12
N LYS A 295 47.76 -12.37 -33.26
CA LYS A 295 47.87 -13.26 -34.43
C LYS A 295 48.54 -14.54 -33.94
N LYS A 296 47.79 -15.64 -33.83
CA LYS A 296 48.37 -16.99 -33.79
C LYS A 296 49.39 -17.03 -34.93
N ARG A 297 50.69 -17.06 -34.58
CA ARG A 297 51.73 -17.49 -35.51
C ARG A 297 51.28 -18.85 -36.03
N LYS A 298 50.74 -18.89 -37.25
CA LYS A 298 50.64 -20.14 -38.01
C LYS A 298 52.04 -20.72 -37.97
N ARG A 299 52.18 -21.93 -37.43
CA ARG A 299 53.41 -22.70 -37.62
C ARG A 299 53.47 -22.98 -39.13
N GLN A 300 54.22 -22.16 -39.87
CA GLN A 300 54.60 -22.49 -41.23
C GLN A 300 55.40 -23.79 -41.15
N PHE A 301 54.83 -24.87 -41.69
CA PHE A 301 55.61 -26.05 -41.98
C PHE A 301 56.39 -25.80 -43.26
N ARG A 302 57.58 -26.40 -43.31
CA ARG A 302 58.59 -26.22 -44.34
C ARG A 302 58.17 -26.94 -45.63
N ASP A 303 57.09 -26.48 -46.27
CA ASP A 303 56.67 -26.82 -47.65
C ASP A 303 55.36 -26.14 -48.14
N ASP A 304 54.78 -25.18 -47.40
CA ASP A 304 53.48 -24.55 -47.74
C ASP A 304 53.50 -23.62 -48.98
N ASP A 305 54.65 -23.36 -49.60
CA ASP A 305 54.80 -22.49 -50.79
C ASP A 305 54.93 -23.30 -52.11
N LYS A 306 54.47 -24.56 -52.14
CA LYS A 306 54.38 -25.34 -53.38
C LYS A 306 53.03 -25.09 -54.06
N ASP A 307 53.10 -24.46 -55.23
CA ASP A 307 51.99 -24.28 -56.16
C ASP A 307 51.52 -25.66 -56.65
N PHE A 308 50.28 -26.03 -56.34
CA PHE A 308 49.70 -27.30 -56.77
C PHE A 308 49.06 -27.09 -58.14
N SER A 309 49.71 -27.58 -59.20
CA SER A 309 49.07 -27.73 -60.50
C SER A 309 47.96 -28.78 -60.40
N GLU A 310 46.71 -28.39 -60.65
CA GLU A 310 45.59 -29.33 -60.80
C GLU A 310 45.87 -30.28 -61.98
N GLU A 311 46.03 -31.56 -61.68
CA GLU A 311 46.11 -32.62 -62.67
C GLU A 311 44.68 -32.98 -63.09
N GLU A 312 44.33 -32.77 -64.37
CA GLU A 312 43.01 -33.15 -64.91
C GLU A 312 42.85 -34.67 -64.90
N GLY A 313 42.23 -35.19 -63.84
CA GLY A 313 41.93 -36.61 -63.68
C GLY A 313 40.72 -37.06 -64.51
N ASN A 314 40.88 -38.16 -65.23
CA ASN A 314 39.83 -38.80 -66.03
C ASN A 314 38.70 -39.35 -65.13
N PRO A 315 37.44 -38.91 -65.29
CA PRO A 315 36.31 -39.26 -64.41
C PRO A 315 35.87 -40.73 -64.45
N THR A 316 36.54 -41.61 -65.23
CA THR A 316 36.21 -43.04 -65.32
C THR A 316 37.15 -43.96 -64.52
N ALA A 317 38.18 -43.43 -63.86
CA ALA A 317 39.14 -44.21 -63.06
C ALA A 317 38.97 -43.97 -61.55
N ILE A 318 37.99 -44.63 -60.93
CA ILE A 318 37.58 -44.39 -59.53
C ILE A 318 38.60 -44.92 -58.49
N ASN A 319 39.61 -45.66 -58.93
CA ASN A 319 40.63 -46.30 -58.11
C ASN A 319 41.95 -45.50 -57.99
N GLN A 320 42.00 -44.25 -58.46
CA GLN A 320 43.19 -43.40 -58.42
C GLN A 320 42.97 -41.98 -57.86
N GLY A 321 42.03 -41.76 -56.95
CA GLY A 321 41.86 -40.46 -56.29
C GLY A 321 41.33 -40.57 -54.86
N TYR A 322 41.86 -39.74 -53.96
CA TYR A 322 41.36 -39.62 -52.59
C TYR A 322 40.22 -38.59 -52.52
N VAL A 323 39.14 -38.93 -51.83
CA VAL A 323 38.04 -37.99 -51.54
C VAL A 323 38.34 -37.27 -50.23
N VAL A 324 38.51 -35.95 -50.28
CA VAL A 324 38.67 -35.10 -49.09
C VAL A 324 37.28 -34.65 -48.64
N VAL A 325 36.80 -35.17 -47.51
CA VAL A 325 35.54 -34.75 -46.89
C VAL A 325 35.83 -33.81 -45.72
N ARG A 326 35.11 -32.69 -45.62
CA ARG A 326 35.23 -31.78 -44.48
C ARG A 326 34.60 -32.43 -43.26
N ARG A 327 35.29 -32.35 -42.13
CA ARG A 327 34.84 -32.93 -40.84
C ARG A 327 33.47 -32.42 -40.37
N GLN A 328 33.02 -31.24 -40.82
CA GLN A 328 31.67 -30.73 -40.47
C GLN A 328 30.53 -31.51 -41.15
N ASP A 329 30.84 -32.20 -42.26
CA ASP A 329 29.86 -32.88 -43.10
C ASP A 329 29.68 -34.36 -42.64
N LEU A 330 30.22 -34.72 -41.46
CA LEU A 330 30.20 -36.07 -40.88
C LEU A 330 29.40 -36.20 -39.57
N ASP A 331 28.61 -35.19 -39.17
CA ASP A 331 27.70 -35.28 -38.02
C ASP A 331 26.32 -34.68 -38.33
#